data_AF-A0A971S9L2-F1
#
_entry.id   AF-A0A971S9L2-F1
#
_cell.length_a   1.000
_cell.length_b   1.000
_cell.length_c   1.000
_cell.angle_alpha   90.00
_cell.angle_beta   90.00
_cell.angle_gamma   90.00
#
_symmetry.space_group_name_H-M   'P 1'
#
loop_
_entity.id
_entity.type
_entity.pdbx_description
1 polymer ?
#
loop_
_entity_poly.entity_id
_entity_poly.type
_entity_poly.pdbx_seq_one_letter_code
_entity_poly.pdbx_strand_id
1 'polypeptide(L)'
;MMTDRVARLKEKSVNTQPRICMERAVAVTEAYQKYAGSVSPQVMRGIAFKQIMEDKTIYIGDDELIVGERGAEPGATSTFPELCCHTVEDLEVMNARENVNFTVTEEDKRIQREIIIPYWENRSTRYKMFQELDQEWIEAYEAGVFTEFMEQRGPGHTCGDKKLFQKGMLDFKKDIQESIDNLDFFNDPQALDKRESLRSMDLACDAMIIQGQRHAEKAREMAEVETDEKRKAELLEIAEICDHVPANAPRNFREAVQMYWFVHLGVVTELNPWDSYNPGRFDQHLYPFYKKEIEEGTLTREEAEEILQCLWVKFNNNPAPPKVGITLKESATYFDFCTINSGGLTTDGEDGVNDVSYLVLDVIKQMRMLQPGSNVQISEKTPQEFLKKAIDITRTGYGQPSIFNADAVVQELLYTGKS
;
A
#
# COMPACT_ATOMS: atom_id res chain seq x y z
N MET A 1 -8.33 -24.54 -3.60
CA MET A 1 -7.80 -24.98 -4.92
C MET A 1 -7.92 -23.78 -5.83
N MET A 2 -6.84 -23.39 -6.51
CA MET A 2 -6.81 -22.18 -7.33
C MET A 2 -7.83 -22.25 -8.46
N THR A 3 -8.68 -21.24 -8.58
CA THR A 3 -9.68 -21.14 -9.65
C THR A 3 -9.02 -20.76 -10.99
N ASP A 4 -9.72 -21.01 -12.10
CA ASP A 4 -9.22 -20.60 -13.43
C ASP A 4 -9.02 -19.09 -13.54
N ARG A 5 -9.86 -18.30 -12.86
CA ARG A 5 -9.73 -16.84 -12.74
C ARG A 5 -8.39 -16.48 -12.11
N VAL A 6 -8.12 -17.01 -10.92
CA VAL A 6 -6.89 -16.72 -10.18
C VAL A 6 -5.65 -17.19 -10.95
N ALA A 7 -5.74 -18.33 -11.64
CA ALA A 7 -4.66 -18.82 -12.50
C ALA A 7 -4.28 -17.80 -13.58
N ARG A 8 -5.28 -17.25 -14.31
CA ARG A 8 -5.08 -16.22 -15.33
C ARG A 8 -4.54 -14.91 -14.75
N LEU A 9 -5.11 -14.45 -13.63
CA LEU A 9 -4.65 -13.24 -12.94
C LEU A 9 -3.19 -13.37 -12.48
N LYS A 10 -2.83 -14.50 -11.88
CA LYS A 10 -1.47 -14.80 -11.45
C LYS A 10 -0.50 -14.86 -12.63
N GLU A 11 -0.87 -15.55 -13.71
CA GLU A 11 -0.04 -15.65 -14.92
C GLU A 11 0.22 -14.25 -15.52
N LYS A 12 -0.82 -13.42 -15.64
CA LYS A 12 -0.67 -12.03 -16.10
C LYS A 12 0.27 -11.24 -15.19
N SER A 13 0.07 -11.30 -13.87
CA SER A 13 0.89 -10.58 -12.89
C SER A 13 2.36 -10.97 -12.94
N VAL A 14 2.68 -12.26 -12.94
CA VAL A 14 4.06 -12.75 -12.92
C VAL A 14 4.82 -12.43 -14.22
N ASN A 15 4.12 -12.38 -15.35
CA ASN A 15 4.72 -12.08 -16.65
C ASN A 15 4.73 -10.58 -17.00
N THR A 16 4.15 -9.73 -16.14
CA THR A 16 4.12 -8.28 -16.37
C THR A 16 5.50 -7.68 -16.10
N GLN A 17 6.07 -7.00 -17.11
CA GLN A 17 7.34 -6.29 -16.97
C GLN A 17 7.14 -5.00 -16.16
N PRO A 18 7.87 -4.79 -15.03
CA PRO A 18 7.83 -3.55 -14.29
C PRO A 18 8.26 -2.34 -15.13
N ARG A 19 7.56 -1.22 -14.94
CA ARG A 19 7.79 0.04 -15.67
C ARG A 19 7.52 1.26 -14.79
N ILE A 20 8.05 2.41 -15.17
CA ILE A 20 7.70 3.67 -14.49
C ILE A 20 6.40 4.27 -15.04
N CYS A 21 5.73 5.08 -14.21
CA CYS A 21 4.55 5.85 -14.56
C CYS A 21 4.73 7.30 -14.09
N MET A 22 4.67 8.24 -15.03
CA MET A 22 4.92 9.66 -14.76
C MET A 22 3.69 10.46 -14.33
N GLU A 23 2.47 9.89 -14.40
CA GLU A 23 1.21 10.59 -14.07
C GLU A 23 1.24 11.24 -12.69
N ARG A 24 1.69 10.49 -11.67
CA ARG A 24 1.81 11.00 -10.30
C ARG A 24 2.75 12.20 -10.21
N ALA A 25 3.94 12.09 -10.80
CA ALA A 25 4.95 13.14 -10.73
C ALA A 25 4.46 14.43 -11.41
N VAL A 26 3.72 14.31 -12.52
CA VAL A 26 3.08 15.45 -13.19
C VAL A 26 2.01 16.07 -12.29
N ALA A 27 1.05 15.29 -11.77
CA ALA A 27 -0.02 15.78 -10.91
C ALA A 27 0.52 16.51 -9.66
N VAL A 28 1.55 15.95 -9.01
CA VAL A 28 2.20 16.60 -7.85
C VAL A 28 2.90 17.89 -8.28
N THR A 29 3.56 17.92 -9.43
CA THR A 29 4.23 19.13 -9.93
C THR A 29 3.22 20.24 -10.19
N GLU A 30 2.10 19.94 -10.85
CA GLU A 30 1.03 20.90 -11.14
C GLU A 30 0.40 21.45 -9.85
N ALA A 31 0.11 20.58 -8.88
CA ALA A 31 -0.40 20.98 -7.58
C ALA A 31 0.55 21.97 -6.90
N TYR A 32 1.84 21.64 -6.84
CA TYR A 32 2.84 22.47 -6.18
C TYR A 32 3.06 23.79 -6.92
N GLN A 33 3.09 23.80 -8.25
CA GLN A 33 3.19 25.05 -9.02
C GLN A 33 2.01 25.98 -8.77
N LYS A 34 0.82 25.43 -8.52
CA LYS A 34 -0.40 26.21 -8.28
C LYS A 34 -0.52 26.73 -6.85
N TYR A 35 -0.13 25.94 -5.85
CA TYR A 35 -0.47 26.22 -4.45
C TYR A 35 0.73 26.43 -3.52
N ALA A 36 1.96 26.05 -3.90
CA ALA A 36 3.10 26.19 -3.00
C ALA A 36 3.35 27.66 -2.62
N GLY A 37 3.56 27.90 -1.31
CA GLY A 37 3.71 29.24 -0.74
C GLY A 37 2.40 29.97 -0.43
N SER A 38 1.25 29.45 -0.88
CA SER A 38 -0.08 30.00 -0.54
C SER A 38 -0.79 29.26 0.61
N VAL A 39 -0.31 28.07 0.95
CA VAL A 39 -0.84 27.20 2.02
C VAL A 39 0.30 26.67 2.89
N SER A 40 -0.04 26.12 4.06
CA SER A 40 0.92 25.43 4.94
C SER A 40 1.52 24.17 4.25
N PRO A 41 2.75 23.75 4.60
CA PRO A 41 3.36 22.54 4.03
C PRO A 41 2.49 21.29 4.21
N GLN A 42 1.81 21.16 5.35
CA GLN A 42 0.90 20.05 5.65
C GLN A 42 -0.28 20.05 4.67
N VAL A 43 -0.97 21.17 4.51
CA VAL A 43 -2.10 21.29 3.58
C VAL A 43 -1.65 21.11 2.13
N MET A 44 -0.44 21.56 1.77
CA MET A 44 0.12 21.32 0.44
C MET A 44 0.23 19.81 0.13
N ARG A 45 0.62 18.97 1.10
CA ARG A 45 0.64 17.51 0.91
C ARG A 45 -0.76 16.94 0.68
N GLY A 46 -1.74 17.38 1.48
CA GLY A 46 -3.14 16.95 1.31
C GLY A 46 -3.73 17.36 -0.05
N ILE A 47 -3.44 18.58 -0.53
CA ILE A 47 -3.84 19.06 -1.85
C ILE A 47 -3.19 18.21 -2.96
N ALA A 48 -1.88 17.98 -2.87
CA ALA A 48 -1.17 17.17 -3.87
C ALA A 48 -1.71 15.74 -3.90
N PHE A 49 -1.98 15.13 -2.74
CA PHE A 49 -2.55 13.79 -2.67
C PHE A 49 -3.96 13.72 -3.27
N LYS A 50 -4.81 14.70 -2.96
CA LYS A 50 -6.14 14.82 -3.58
C LYS A 50 -6.07 14.95 -5.09
N GLN A 51 -5.18 15.81 -5.60
CA GLN A 51 -5.00 15.97 -7.03
C GLN A 51 -4.52 14.67 -7.71
N ILE A 52 -3.62 13.91 -7.09
CA ILE A 52 -3.24 12.58 -7.62
C ILE A 52 -4.47 11.68 -7.76
N MET A 53 -5.34 11.62 -6.76
CA MET A 53 -6.53 10.75 -6.80
C MET A 53 -7.62 11.24 -7.76
N GLU A 54 -7.68 12.54 -8.03
CA GLU A 54 -8.54 13.14 -9.06
C GLU A 54 -8.05 12.84 -10.48
N ASP A 55 -6.74 12.87 -10.70
CA ASP A 55 -6.15 12.86 -12.05
C ASP A 55 -5.66 11.48 -12.52
N LYS A 56 -5.23 10.60 -11.60
CA LYS A 56 -4.62 9.32 -11.97
C LYS A 56 -5.53 8.46 -12.84
N THR A 57 -4.94 7.66 -13.73
CA THR A 57 -5.69 6.66 -14.49
C THR A 57 -6.25 5.58 -13.55
N ILE A 58 -7.52 5.22 -13.75
CA ILE A 58 -8.19 4.12 -13.04
C ILE A 58 -8.14 2.86 -13.91
N TYR A 59 -7.61 1.78 -13.32
CA TYR A 59 -7.50 0.48 -13.96
C TYR A 59 -8.40 -0.55 -13.26
N ILE A 60 -9.19 -1.25 -14.06
CA ILE A 60 -9.91 -2.47 -13.68
C ILE A 60 -9.55 -3.51 -14.73
N GLY A 61 -8.82 -4.54 -14.33
CA GLY A 61 -8.40 -5.61 -15.21
C GLY A 61 -9.51 -6.61 -15.49
N ASP A 62 -9.37 -7.35 -16.58
CA ASP A 62 -10.17 -8.56 -16.82
C ASP A 62 -10.07 -9.48 -15.62
N ASP A 63 -11.16 -10.17 -15.29
CA ASP A 63 -11.25 -11.13 -14.19
C ASP A 63 -11.06 -10.58 -12.76
N GLU A 64 -10.75 -9.29 -12.56
CA GLU A 64 -10.52 -8.75 -11.21
C GLU A 64 -11.80 -8.72 -10.35
N LEU A 65 -11.66 -9.12 -9.07
CA LEU A 65 -12.67 -8.96 -8.02
C LEU A 65 -12.30 -7.86 -7.01
N ILE A 66 -10.99 -7.66 -6.78
CA ILE A 66 -10.39 -6.58 -6.00
C ILE A 66 -9.68 -5.64 -6.98
N VAL A 67 -10.00 -4.35 -6.93
CA VAL A 67 -9.66 -3.40 -8.00
C VAL A 67 -8.75 -2.27 -7.53
N GLY A 68 -8.04 -1.68 -8.51
CA GLY A 68 -7.13 -0.56 -8.31
C GLY A 68 -5.66 -0.96 -8.40
N GLU A 69 -4.84 -0.09 -8.97
CA GLU A 69 -3.39 -0.22 -9.09
C GLU A 69 -2.70 1.06 -8.61
N ARG A 70 -1.41 0.98 -8.25
CA ARG A 70 -0.64 2.17 -7.86
C ARG A 70 -0.45 3.12 -9.04
N GLY A 71 0.05 2.60 -10.17
CA GLY A 71 0.13 3.30 -11.44
C GLY A 71 -1.08 3.06 -12.35
N ALA A 72 -0.92 3.38 -13.63
CA ALA A 72 -1.98 3.26 -14.64
C ALA A 72 -2.35 1.81 -15.03
N GLU A 73 -1.49 0.84 -14.71
CA GLU A 73 -1.66 -0.58 -15.03
C GLU A 73 -0.81 -1.45 -14.08
N PRO A 74 -1.02 -2.79 -14.02
CA PRO A 74 -0.17 -3.69 -13.25
C PRO A 74 1.31 -3.51 -13.57
N GLY A 75 2.18 -3.54 -12.56
CA GLY A 75 3.63 -3.38 -12.71
C GLY A 75 4.09 -1.94 -12.97
N ALA A 76 3.18 -1.00 -13.24
CA ALA A 76 3.50 0.41 -13.40
C ALA A 76 3.63 1.09 -12.03
N THR A 77 4.83 1.61 -11.73
CA THR A 77 5.14 2.25 -10.45
C THR A 77 5.37 3.74 -10.61
N SER A 78 4.86 4.52 -9.66
CA SER A 78 5.01 5.98 -9.67
C SER A 78 6.44 6.42 -9.36
N THR A 79 6.80 7.63 -9.79
CA THR A 79 8.02 8.32 -9.35
C THR A 79 7.71 9.41 -8.30
N PHE A 80 8.69 9.72 -7.45
CA PHE A 80 8.53 10.55 -6.24
C PHE A 80 9.55 11.68 -6.20
N PRO A 81 9.44 12.68 -7.11
CA PRO A 81 10.46 13.69 -7.28
C PRO A 81 10.61 14.63 -6.07
N GLU A 82 9.61 14.69 -5.18
CA GLU A 82 9.74 15.41 -3.91
C GLU A 82 10.70 14.74 -2.91
N LEU A 83 10.98 13.44 -3.08
CA LEU A 83 11.94 12.68 -2.29
C LEU A 83 13.28 12.64 -3.01
N CYS A 84 13.30 12.01 -4.17
CA CYS A 84 14.47 11.92 -5.05
C CYS A 84 14.05 12.28 -6.48
N CYS A 85 14.57 13.41 -6.97
CA CYS A 85 14.42 13.81 -8.36
C CYS A 85 15.51 13.16 -9.21
N HIS A 86 15.18 12.01 -9.81
CA HIS A 86 16.08 11.28 -10.70
C HIS A 86 16.60 12.13 -11.86
N THR A 87 17.85 11.91 -12.25
CA THR A 87 18.39 12.45 -13.50
C THR A 87 17.87 11.66 -14.71
N VAL A 88 18.09 12.16 -15.92
CA VAL A 88 17.81 11.37 -17.15
C VAL A 88 18.72 10.15 -17.23
N GLU A 89 19.97 10.25 -16.75
CA GLU A 89 20.90 9.13 -16.67
C GLU A 89 20.40 8.04 -15.73
N ASP A 90 19.83 8.40 -14.57
CA ASP A 90 19.20 7.42 -13.66
C ASP A 90 18.10 6.63 -14.36
N LEU A 91 17.29 7.30 -15.18
CA LEU A 91 16.24 6.64 -15.97
C LEU A 91 16.84 5.68 -17.02
N GLU A 92 17.96 6.04 -17.64
CA GLU A 92 18.67 5.16 -18.57
C GLU A 92 19.27 3.95 -17.85
N VAL A 93 19.89 4.16 -16.68
CA VAL A 93 20.48 3.10 -15.86
C VAL A 93 19.42 2.11 -15.38
N MET A 94 18.28 2.58 -14.86
CA MET A 94 17.21 1.68 -14.39
C MET A 94 16.54 0.90 -15.53
N ASN A 95 16.53 1.46 -16.75
CA ASN A 95 16.00 0.78 -17.93
C ASN A 95 16.96 -0.26 -18.50
N ALA A 96 18.26 0.03 -18.49
CA ALA A 96 19.28 -0.82 -19.12
C ALA A 96 19.86 -1.90 -18.19
N ARG A 97 19.72 -1.76 -16.86
CA ARG A 97 20.30 -2.73 -15.92
C ARG A 97 19.72 -4.14 -16.12
N GLU A 98 20.53 -5.16 -15.88
CA GLU A 98 20.15 -6.56 -16.09
C GLU A 98 19.11 -7.04 -15.06
N ASN A 99 19.30 -6.66 -13.78
CA ASN A 99 18.46 -7.10 -12.68
C ASN A 99 17.61 -5.93 -12.16
N VAL A 100 16.36 -6.24 -11.80
CA VAL A 100 15.42 -5.29 -11.20
C VAL A 100 15.14 -4.08 -12.13
N ASN A 101 15.18 -4.25 -13.45
CA ASN A 101 15.01 -3.16 -14.41
C ASN A 101 13.57 -2.61 -14.46
N PHE A 102 13.43 -1.32 -14.74
CA PHE A 102 12.13 -0.71 -15.01
C PHE A 102 12.10 -0.19 -16.43
N THR A 103 11.11 -0.58 -17.23
CA THR A 103 10.95 -0.03 -18.57
C THR A 103 10.68 1.48 -18.49
N VAL A 104 11.47 2.24 -19.25
CA VAL A 104 11.37 3.70 -19.41
C VAL A 104 11.23 4.01 -20.89
N THR A 105 10.20 4.78 -21.25
CA THR A 105 9.98 5.25 -22.61
C THR A 105 10.67 6.60 -22.87
N GLU A 106 10.81 6.97 -24.15
CA GLU A 106 11.32 8.31 -24.50
C GLU A 106 10.39 9.44 -24.04
N GLU A 107 9.09 9.16 -23.96
CA GLU A 107 8.12 10.11 -23.40
C GLU A 107 8.34 10.32 -21.89
N ASP A 108 8.63 9.25 -21.14
CA ASP A 108 8.95 9.37 -19.72
C ASP A 108 10.20 10.23 -19.50
N LYS A 109 11.25 10.01 -20.31
CA LYS A 109 12.48 10.82 -20.26
C LYS A 109 12.23 12.28 -20.64
N ARG A 110 11.35 12.53 -21.62
CA ARG A 110 10.96 13.88 -22.02
C ARG A 110 10.25 14.59 -20.87
N ILE A 111 9.24 13.96 -20.26
CA ILE A 111 8.53 14.50 -19.09
C ILE A 111 9.52 14.77 -17.94
N GLN A 112 10.43 13.84 -17.66
CA GLN A 112 11.44 14.01 -16.61
C GLN A 112 12.32 15.24 -16.87
N ARG A 113 12.83 15.40 -18.10
CA ARG A 113 13.72 16.49 -18.50
C ARG A 113 13.03 17.85 -18.52
N GLU A 114 11.82 17.91 -19.08
CA GLU A 114 11.15 19.18 -19.42
C GLU A 114 10.24 19.68 -18.30
N ILE A 115 9.69 18.80 -17.47
CA ILE A 115 8.67 19.14 -16.46
C ILE A 115 9.20 18.90 -15.05
N ILE A 116 9.74 17.70 -14.79
CA ILE A 116 10.04 17.26 -13.41
C ILE A 116 11.34 17.88 -12.89
N ILE A 117 12.47 17.67 -13.57
CA ILE A 117 13.79 18.16 -13.14
C ILE A 117 13.79 19.68 -12.90
N PRO A 118 13.28 20.52 -13.82
CA PRO A 118 13.31 21.98 -13.65
C PRO A 118 12.61 22.46 -12.37
N TYR A 119 11.61 21.72 -11.89
CA TYR A 119 10.91 22.06 -10.66
C TYR A 119 11.52 21.38 -9.43
N TRP A 120 11.88 20.10 -9.51
CA TRP A 120 12.15 19.29 -8.32
C TRP A 120 13.62 19.12 -7.94
N GLU A 121 14.57 19.33 -8.84
CA GLU A 121 16.01 19.07 -8.60
C GLU A 121 16.47 19.67 -7.25
N ASN A 122 16.27 20.98 -7.08
CA ASN A 122 16.67 21.71 -5.88
C ASN A 122 15.59 21.73 -4.77
N ARG A 123 14.49 21.00 -4.95
CA ARG A 123 13.37 20.93 -3.97
C ARG A 123 13.24 19.57 -3.31
N SER A 124 13.81 18.54 -3.92
CA SER A 124 13.79 17.17 -3.42
C SER A 124 14.42 17.07 -2.03
N THR A 125 13.89 16.15 -1.22
CA THR A 125 14.39 15.92 0.14
C THR A 125 15.83 15.43 0.12
N ARG A 126 16.18 14.58 -0.86
CA ARG A 126 17.55 14.14 -1.11
C ARG A 126 18.51 15.31 -1.34
N TYR A 127 18.15 16.24 -2.22
CA TYR A 127 19.00 17.40 -2.51
C TYR A 127 19.24 18.21 -1.23
N LYS A 128 18.18 18.54 -0.49
CA LYS A 128 18.28 19.31 0.75
C LYS A 128 19.13 18.61 1.80
N MET A 129 18.92 17.30 1.99
CA MET A 129 19.69 16.49 2.92
C MET A 129 21.19 16.59 2.65
N PHE A 130 21.63 16.34 1.42
CA PHE A 130 23.06 16.38 1.06
C PHE A 130 23.68 17.79 1.04
N GLN A 131 22.88 18.86 1.13
CA GLN A 131 23.40 20.22 1.34
C GLN A 131 23.66 20.54 2.82
N GLU A 132 23.01 19.83 3.74
CA GLU A 132 23.07 20.11 5.18
C GLU A 132 23.94 19.11 5.96
N LEU A 133 24.30 17.97 5.35
CA LEU A 133 25.12 16.94 5.99
C LEU A 133 26.60 17.36 6.07
N ASP A 134 27.21 17.05 7.21
CA ASP A 134 28.64 17.29 7.46
C ASP A 134 29.52 16.47 6.49
N GLN A 135 30.69 17.01 6.17
CA GLN A 135 31.63 16.36 5.23
C GLN A 135 32.06 14.97 5.73
N GLU A 136 32.30 14.81 7.04
CA GLU A 136 32.67 13.52 7.64
C GLU A 136 31.57 12.47 7.47
N TRP A 137 30.31 12.88 7.48
CA TRP A 137 29.18 11.99 7.21
C TRP A 137 29.21 11.51 5.76
N ILE A 138 29.41 12.44 4.82
CA ILE A 138 29.45 12.15 3.38
C ILE A 138 30.60 11.18 3.07
N GLU A 139 31.79 11.44 3.61
CA GLU A 139 32.96 10.57 3.43
C GLU A 139 32.72 9.15 3.99
N ALA A 140 32.08 9.04 5.15
CA ALA A 140 31.75 7.74 5.74
C ALA A 140 30.69 6.97 4.92
N TYR A 141 29.68 7.66 4.41
CA TYR A 141 28.68 7.10 3.50
C TYR A 141 29.33 6.62 2.18
N GLU A 142 30.16 7.45 1.55
CA GLU A 142 30.86 7.12 0.30
C GLU A 142 31.86 5.96 0.48
N ALA A 143 32.49 5.87 1.66
CA ALA A 143 33.36 4.75 2.04
C ALA A 143 32.57 3.46 2.36
N GLY A 144 31.24 3.52 2.43
CA GLY A 144 30.37 2.37 2.71
C GLY A 144 30.36 1.93 4.18
N VAL A 145 30.58 2.86 5.12
CA VAL A 145 30.52 2.58 6.56
C VAL A 145 29.07 2.34 7.02
N PHE A 146 28.13 3.08 6.45
CA PHE A 146 26.69 2.94 6.67
C PHE A 146 25.92 3.35 5.40
N THR A 147 24.60 3.15 5.40
CA THR A 147 23.68 3.61 4.35
C THR A 147 22.63 4.58 4.92
N GLU A 148 21.92 5.30 4.06
CA GLU A 148 20.91 6.29 4.45
C GLU A 148 19.55 5.93 3.82
N PHE A 149 18.62 5.46 4.65
CA PHE A 149 17.33 4.96 4.19
C PHE A 149 16.44 6.06 3.58
N MET A 150 16.52 7.29 4.08
CA MET A 150 15.62 8.37 3.68
C MET A 150 16.13 9.15 2.45
N GLU A 151 17.24 8.72 1.80
CA GLU A 151 17.76 9.43 0.62
C GLU A 151 16.84 9.32 -0.61
N GLN A 152 16.10 8.21 -0.77
CA GLN A 152 15.25 7.94 -1.94
C GLN A 152 13.81 7.57 -1.58
N ARG A 153 13.53 7.34 -0.29
CA ARG A 153 12.23 6.89 0.21
C ARG A 153 11.78 7.73 1.41
N GLY A 154 10.48 7.78 1.65
CA GLY A 154 9.93 8.30 2.88
C GLY A 154 10.09 7.29 4.02
N PRO A 155 10.04 7.73 5.30
CA PRO A 155 10.30 6.86 6.45
C PRO A 155 9.48 5.57 6.45
N GLY A 156 8.16 5.63 6.22
CA GLY A 156 7.33 4.43 6.08
C GLY A 156 7.41 3.49 7.29
N HIS A 157 7.72 2.20 7.03
CA HIS A 157 7.96 1.17 8.05
C HIS A 157 6.82 1.08 9.10
N THR A 158 5.58 1.02 8.62
CA THR A 158 4.40 1.01 9.49
C THR A 158 3.40 -0.07 9.10
N CYS A 159 2.40 -0.29 9.95
CA CYS A 159 1.31 -1.23 9.70
C CYS A 159 -0.05 -0.59 9.99
N GLY A 160 -1.07 -1.11 9.33
CA GLY A 160 -2.43 -0.61 9.44
C GLY A 160 -3.09 -0.94 10.76
N ASP A 161 -3.97 -0.04 11.17
CA ASP A 161 -4.78 -0.12 12.38
C ASP A 161 -6.14 -0.79 12.09
N LYS A 162 -6.72 -1.44 13.10
CA LYS A 162 -8.07 -2.03 13.04
C LYS A 162 -9.16 -1.00 12.70
N LYS A 163 -8.91 0.29 12.93
CA LYS A 163 -9.86 1.38 12.66
C LYS A 163 -10.32 1.41 11.21
N LEU A 164 -9.47 1.01 10.27
CA LEU A 164 -9.80 0.87 8.85
C LEU A 164 -11.00 -0.05 8.60
N PHE A 165 -11.17 -1.06 9.45
CA PHE A 165 -12.24 -2.04 9.35
C PHE A 165 -13.48 -1.65 10.17
N GLN A 166 -13.43 -0.53 10.89
CA GLN A 166 -14.48 -0.08 11.82
C GLN A 166 -15.07 1.27 11.42
N LYS A 167 -14.34 2.06 10.63
CA LYS A 167 -14.69 3.44 10.25
C LYS A 167 -14.42 3.65 8.76
N GLY A 168 -15.29 4.39 8.11
CA GLY A 168 -15.03 4.96 6.78
C GLY A 168 -14.35 6.31 6.85
N MET A 169 -13.92 6.81 5.69
CA MET A 169 -13.33 8.15 5.56
C MET A 169 -14.29 9.25 6.02
N LEU A 170 -15.61 9.09 5.84
CA LEU A 170 -16.60 10.05 6.34
C LEU A 170 -16.62 10.12 7.87
N ASP A 171 -16.44 8.98 8.55
CA ASP A 171 -16.35 8.95 10.00
C ASP A 171 -15.05 9.59 10.51
N PHE A 172 -13.95 9.46 9.75
CA PHE A 172 -12.70 10.18 10.06
C PHE A 172 -12.83 11.68 9.84
N LYS A 173 -13.49 12.14 8.76
CA LYS A 173 -13.79 13.57 8.57
C LYS A 173 -14.57 14.15 9.74
N LYS A 174 -15.53 13.40 10.30
CA LYS A 174 -16.26 13.81 11.50
C LYS A 174 -15.33 13.99 12.71
N ASP A 175 -14.50 12.99 13.03
CA ASP A 175 -13.53 13.08 14.14
C ASP A 175 -12.53 14.24 13.94
N ILE A 176 -12.10 14.47 12.70
CA ILE A 176 -11.21 15.57 12.33
C ILE A 176 -11.89 16.91 12.59
N GLN A 177 -13.14 17.08 12.16
CA GLN A 177 -13.90 18.31 12.40
C GLN A 177 -14.14 18.55 13.89
N GLU A 178 -14.52 17.51 14.64
CA GLU A 178 -14.66 17.58 16.10
C GLU A 178 -13.33 17.97 16.77
N SER A 179 -12.19 17.47 16.26
CA SER A 179 -10.87 17.85 16.76
C SER A 179 -10.53 19.31 16.46
N ILE A 180 -10.89 19.82 15.27
CA ILE A 180 -10.71 21.23 14.89
C ILE A 180 -11.56 22.14 15.79
N ASP A 181 -12.83 21.79 16.01
CA ASP A 181 -13.77 22.60 16.79
C ASP A 181 -13.35 22.74 18.26
N ASN A 182 -12.57 21.76 18.77
CA ASN A 182 -12.07 21.73 20.14
C ASN A 182 -10.67 22.33 20.31
N LEU A 183 -10.07 22.92 19.27
CA LEU A 183 -8.74 23.56 19.39
C LEU A 183 -8.79 24.84 20.23
N ASP A 184 -7.90 24.93 21.22
CA ASP A 184 -7.73 26.12 22.06
C ASP A 184 -6.73 27.11 21.44
N PHE A 185 -7.22 28.00 20.58
CA PHE A 185 -6.37 29.02 19.95
C PHE A 185 -5.83 30.09 20.93
N PHE A 186 -6.33 30.16 22.17
CA PHE A 186 -5.91 31.16 23.14
C PHE A 186 -4.76 30.66 24.02
N ASN A 187 -4.78 29.39 24.41
CA ASN A 187 -3.79 28.84 25.35
C ASN A 187 -2.87 27.75 24.74
N ASP A 188 -3.20 27.18 23.58
CA ASP A 188 -2.34 26.21 22.92
C ASP A 188 -1.50 26.87 21.80
N PRO A 189 -0.18 27.05 22.02
CA PRO A 189 0.68 27.66 21.00
C PRO A 189 0.82 26.81 19.73
N GLN A 190 0.44 25.52 19.77
CA GLN A 190 0.44 24.62 18.61
C GLN A 190 -0.91 24.53 17.90
N ALA A 191 -1.94 25.26 18.36
CA ALA A 191 -3.29 25.13 17.81
C ALA A 191 -3.35 25.39 16.30
N LEU A 192 -2.55 26.32 15.79
CA LEU A 192 -2.46 26.59 14.35
C LEU A 192 -1.87 25.40 13.58
N ASP A 193 -0.73 24.86 14.01
CA ASP A 193 -0.08 23.72 13.35
C ASP A 193 -0.94 22.45 13.41
N LYS A 194 -1.64 22.25 14.54
CA LYS A 194 -2.62 21.17 14.70
C LYS A 194 -3.77 21.33 13.70
N ARG A 195 -4.34 22.53 13.58
CA ARG A 195 -5.41 22.81 12.61
C ARG A 195 -4.94 22.53 11.18
N GLU A 196 -3.74 22.94 10.80
CA GLU A 196 -3.22 22.71 9.45
C GLU A 196 -2.96 21.23 9.16
N SER A 197 -2.48 20.48 10.15
CA SER A 197 -2.37 19.01 10.06
C SER A 197 -3.75 18.35 9.90
N LEU A 198 -4.74 18.77 10.70
CA LEU A 198 -6.11 18.26 10.63
C LEU A 198 -6.79 18.58 9.28
N ARG A 199 -6.58 19.79 8.74
CA ARG A 199 -7.04 20.16 7.39
C ARG A 199 -6.42 19.30 6.29
N SER A 200 -5.14 18.94 6.44
CA SER A 200 -4.48 18.02 5.51
C SER A 200 -5.10 16.62 5.58
N MET A 201 -5.38 16.12 6.78
CA MET A 201 -6.07 14.84 6.98
C MET A 201 -7.49 14.84 6.39
N ASP A 202 -8.22 15.95 6.49
CA ASP A 202 -9.56 16.10 5.89
C ASP A 202 -9.51 15.99 4.36
N LEU A 203 -8.52 16.62 3.72
CA LEU A 203 -8.25 16.51 2.28
C LEU A 203 -7.83 15.09 1.88
N ALA A 204 -7.07 14.40 2.72
CA ALA A 204 -6.70 13.02 2.47
C ALA A 204 -7.93 12.08 2.52
N CYS A 205 -8.88 12.34 3.41
CA CYS A 205 -10.16 11.62 3.41
C CYS A 205 -10.94 11.85 2.11
N ASP A 206 -11.00 13.10 1.61
CA ASP A 206 -11.64 13.39 0.32
C ASP A 206 -10.96 12.66 -0.84
N ALA A 207 -9.62 12.64 -0.86
CA ALA A 207 -8.85 11.94 -1.88
C ALA A 207 -9.20 10.44 -1.93
N MET A 208 -9.31 9.80 -0.76
CA MET A 208 -9.69 8.39 -0.66
C MET A 208 -11.13 8.14 -1.10
N ILE A 209 -12.07 9.03 -0.77
CA ILE A 209 -13.47 8.95 -1.22
C ILE A 209 -13.54 9.06 -2.75
N ILE A 210 -12.81 10.01 -3.33
CA ILE A 210 -12.72 10.20 -4.79
C ILE A 210 -12.17 8.94 -5.46
N GLN A 211 -11.16 8.30 -4.87
CA GLN A 211 -10.64 7.02 -5.38
C GLN A 211 -11.76 5.97 -5.49
N GLY A 212 -12.55 5.76 -4.45
CA GLY A 212 -13.69 4.82 -4.50
C GLY A 212 -14.71 5.19 -5.58
N GLN A 213 -15.14 6.46 -5.60
CA GLN A 213 -16.13 6.96 -6.56
C GLN A 213 -15.69 6.77 -8.02
N ARG A 214 -14.43 7.07 -8.35
CA ARG A 214 -13.90 6.92 -9.71
C ARG A 214 -13.76 5.45 -10.13
N HIS A 215 -13.45 4.54 -9.20
CA HIS A 215 -13.50 3.10 -9.50
C HIS A 215 -14.93 2.61 -9.72
N ALA A 216 -15.89 3.11 -8.94
CA ALA A 216 -17.30 2.77 -9.14
C ALA A 216 -17.82 3.26 -10.49
N GLU A 217 -17.51 4.50 -10.88
CA GLU A 217 -17.84 5.04 -12.20
C GLU A 217 -17.22 4.20 -13.32
N LYS A 218 -15.91 3.91 -13.23
CA LYS A 218 -15.22 3.09 -14.22
C LYS A 218 -15.81 1.69 -14.37
N ALA A 219 -16.17 1.05 -13.26
CA ALA A 219 -16.78 -0.27 -13.27
C ALA A 219 -18.16 -0.26 -13.95
N ARG A 220 -18.98 0.78 -13.73
CA ARG A 220 -20.27 0.95 -14.40
C ARG A 220 -20.11 1.18 -15.90
N GLU A 221 -19.19 2.04 -16.33
CA GLU A 221 -18.88 2.27 -17.75
C GLU A 221 -18.51 0.96 -18.46
N MET A 222 -17.67 0.14 -17.81
CA MET A 222 -17.28 -1.16 -18.35
C MET A 222 -18.47 -2.13 -18.41
N ALA A 223 -19.34 -2.12 -17.40
CA ALA A 223 -20.53 -2.99 -17.35
C ALA A 223 -21.57 -2.66 -18.44
N GLU A 224 -21.64 -1.41 -18.91
CA GLU A 224 -22.56 -1.00 -19.98
C GLU A 224 -22.24 -1.64 -21.33
N VAL A 225 -20.95 -1.85 -21.60
CA VAL A 225 -20.46 -2.42 -22.87
C VAL A 225 -20.06 -3.90 -22.76
N GLU A 226 -20.08 -4.46 -21.54
CA GLU A 226 -19.78 -5.87 -21.30
C GLU A 226 -20.91 -6.78 -21.82
N THR A 227 -20.50 -7.82 -22.54
CA THR A 227 -21.38 -8.80 -23.18
C THR A 227 -21.50 -10.10 -22.40
N ASP A 228 -20.50 -10.45 -21.60
CA ASP A 228 -20.56 -11.59 -20.69
C ASP A 228 -21.37 -11.20 -19.44
N GLU A 229 -22.56 -11.81 -19.29
CA GLU A 229 -23.48 -11.49 -18.20
C GLU A 229 -22.88 -11.73 -16.81
N LYS A 230 -21.96 -12.71 -16.67
CA LYS A 230 -21.28 -12.96 -15.40
C LYS A 230 -20.29 -11.85 -15.10
N ARG A 231 -19.46 -11.46 -16.07
CA ARG A 231 -18.50 -10.36 -15.90
C ARG A 231 -19.22 -9.03 -15.65
N LYS A 232 -20.33 -8.80 -16.33
CA LYS A 232 -21.17 -7.62 -16.11
C LYS A 232 -21.71 -7.57 -14.68
N ALA A 233 -22.19 -8.68 -14.14
CA ALA A 233 -22.63 -8.75 -12.75
C ALA A 233 -21.47 -8.45 -11.77
N GLU A 234 -20.28 -8.99 -12.02
CA GLU A 234 -19.08 -8.71 -11.21
C GLU A 234 -18.68 -7.22 -11.25
N LEU A 235 -18.76 -6.58 -12.41
CA LEU A 235 -18.46 -5.14 -12.55
C LEU A 235 -19.48 -4.28 -11.81
N LEU A 236 -20.76 -4.63 -11.85
CA LEU A 236 -21.79 -3.93 -11.07
C LEU A 236 -21.60 -4.13 -9.56
N GLU A 237 -21.17 -5.31 -9.13
CA GLU A 237 -20.81 -5.56 -7.74
C GLU A 237 -19.56 -4.79 -7.31
N ILE A 238 -18.53 -4.72 -8.16
CA ILE A 238 -17.36 -3.84 -7.94
C ILE A 238 -17.82 -2.39 -7.76
N ALA A 239 -18.74 -1.91 -8.60
CA ALA A 239 -19.26 -0.56 -8.49
C ALA A 239 -19.96 -0.32 -7.14
N GLU A 240 -20.82 -1.24 -6.72
CA GLU A 240 -21.55 -1.17 -5.44
C GLU A 240 -20.59 -1.17 -4.24
N ILE A 241 -19.57 -2.02 -4.27
CA ILE A 241 -18.52 -2.05 -3.25
C ILE A 241 -17.75 -0.72 -3.21
N CYS A 242 -17.35 -0.18 -4.36
CA CYS A 242 -16.55 1.05 -4.44
C CYS A 242 -17.35 2.33 -4.16
N ASP A 243 -18.67 2.31 -4.32
CA ASP A 243 -19.56 3.37 -3.81
C ASP A 243 -19.58 3.40 -2.28
N HIS A 244 -19.43 2.23 -1.66
CA HIS A 244 -19.49 2.09 -0.20
C HIS A 244 -18.13 2.34 0.46
N VAL A 245 -17.08 1.60 0.07
CA VAL A 245 -15.71 1.74 0.61
C VAL A 245 -14.80 2.50 -0.38
N PRO A 246 -13.95 3.44 0.10
CA PRO A 246 -13.57 3.64 1.49
C PRO A 246 -14.38 4.72 2.23
N ALA A 247 -15.43 5.28 1.62
CA ALA A 247 -16.22 6.35 2.23
C ALA A 247 -16.86 5.94 3.57
N ASN A 248 -17.34 4.70 3.64
CA ASN A 248 -18.00 4.10 4.80
C ASN A 248 -17.22 2.88 5.32
N ALA A 249 -17.49 2.46 6.54
CA ALA A 249 -16.91 1.24 7.11
C ALA A 249 -17.37 -0.01 6.32
N PRO A 250 -16.49 -1.01 6.08
CA PRO A 250 -16.87 -2.22 5.35
C PRO A 250 -17.97 -3.00 6.06
N ARG A 251 -18.87 -3.64 5.30
CA ARG A 251 -20.03 -4.40 5.80
C ARG A 251 -19.82 -5.91 5.77
N ASN A 252 -18.98 -6.38 4.85
CA ASN A 252 -18.70 -7.78 4.54
C ASN A 252 -17.21 -8.00 4.26
N PHE A 253 -16.82 -9.25 4.05
CA PHE A 253 -15.45 -9.70 3.86
C PHE A 253 -14.83 -9.10 2.59
N ARG A 254 -15.59 -9.05 1.49
CA ARG A 254 -15.10 -8.51 0.21
C ARG A 254 -14.84 -7.00 0.31
N GLU A 255 -15.74 -6.24 0.94
CA GLU A 255 -15.55 -4.83 1.25
C GLU A 255 -14.38 -4.58 2.19
N ALA A 256 -14.18 -5.44 3.20
CA ALA A 256 -13.04 -5.30 4.13
C ALA A 256 -11.70 -5.47 3.41
N VAL A 257 -11.62 -6.41 2.46
CA VAL A 257 -10.43 -6.61 1.62
C VAL A 257 -10.24 -5.43 0.66
N GLN A 258 -11.30 -4.95 0.00
CA GLN A 258 -11.23 -3.81 -0.91
C GLN A 258 -10.89 -2.50 -0.18
N MET A 259 -11.44 -2.28 1.02
CA MET A 259 -11.13 -1.14 1.89
C MET A 259 -9.63 -1.12 2.23
N TYR A 260 -9.09 -2.25 2.68
CA TYR A 260 -7.66 -2.37 2.96
C TYR A 260 -6.84 -2.07 1.69
N TRP A 261 -7.22 -2.66 0.56
CA TRP A 261 -6.47 -2.47 -0.69
C TRP A 261 -6.48 -1.00 -1.15
N PHE A 262 -7.61 -0.30 -1.06
CA PHE A 262 -7.65 1.12 -1.37
C PHE A 262 -6.75 1.93 -0.45
N VAL A 263 -6.79 1.71 0.86
CA VAL A 263 -5.92 2.45 1.78
C VAL A 263 -4.45 2.11 1.59
N HIS A 264 -4.10 0.85 1.30
CA HIS A 264 -2.76 0.47 0.91
C HIS A 264 -2.29 1.29 -0.29
N LEU A 265 -3.09 1.35 -1.36
CA LEU A 265 -2.79 2.16 -2.54
C LEU A 265 -2.69 3.66 -2.22
N GLY A 266 -3.56 4.18 -1.35
CA GLY A 266 -3.53 5.57 -0.89
C GLY A 266 -2.19 5.91 -0.25
N VAL A 267 -1.78 5.14 0.77
CA VAL A 267 -0.54 5.36 1.53
C VAL A 267 0.70 5.27 0.63
N VAL A 268 0.79 4.24 -0.22
CA VAL A 268 1.96 4.05 -1.09
C VAL A 268 1.96 4.96 -2.33
N THR A 269 0.88 5.70 -2.56
CA THR A 269 0.80 6.72 -3.61
C THR A 269 1.05 8.12 -3.04
N GLU A 270 0.62 8.40 -1.81
CA GLU A 270 0.88 9.66 -1.10
C GLU A 270 2.39 9.93 -1.02
N LEU A 271 3.16 8.91 -0.66
CA LEU A 271 4.61 8.94 -0.55
C LEU A 271 5.21 7.62 -1.06
N ASN A 272 6.53 7.54 -1.16
CA ASN A 272 7.24 6.26 -1.34
C ASN A 272 7.74 5.75 0.02
N PRO A 273 6.88 5.22 0.90
CA PRO A 273 7.31 4.72 2.20
C PRO A 273 8.20 3.49 2.04
N TRP A 274 9.14 3.29 2.95
CA TRP A 274 9.72 1.96 3.14
C TRP A 274 8.66 0.94 3.57
N ASP A 275 8.87 -0.30 3.14
CA ASP A 275 8.04 -1.47 3.44
C ASP A 275 6.56 -1.33 3.05
N SER A 276 6.29 -0.49 2.03
CA SER A 276 4.95 -0.31 1.48
C SER A 276 3.95 0.07 2.59
N TYR A 277 2.81 -0.60 2.68
CA TYR A 277 1.88 -0.51 3.81
C TYR A 277 1.38 -1.88 4.23
N ASN A 278 1.79 -2.32 5.43
CA ASN A 278 1.48 -3.65 5.95
C ASN A 278 0.04 -3.71 6.50
N PRO A 279 -0.76 -4.76 6.24
CA PRO A 279 -2.07 -4.92 6.89
C PRO A 279 -1.98 -5.31 8.36
N GLY A 280 -0.77 -5.55 8.89
CA GLY A 280 -0.55 -5.97 10.26
C GLY A 280 -1.16 -7.34 10.54
N ARG A 281 -2.11 -7.38 11.49
CA ARG A 281 -2.77 -8.59 11.98
C ARG A 281 -4.01 -8.92 11.14
N PHE A 282 -3.78 -9.11 9.83
CA PHE A 282 -4.84 -9.14 8.84
C PHE A 282 -5.90 -10.23 9.09
N ASP A 283 -5.46 -11.40 9.58
CA ASP A 283 -6.37 -12.48 9.99
C ASP A 283 -7.31 -12.05 11.12
N GLN A 284 -6.83 -11.31 12.12
CA GLN A 284 -7.67 -10.78 13.21
C GLN A 284 -8.66 -9.73 12.70
N HIS A 285 -8.25 -8.91 11.73
CA HIS A 285 -9.07 -7.83 11.20
C HIS A 285 -10.20 -8.35 10.29
N LEU A 286 -9.93 -9.40 9.52
CA LEU A 286 -10.92 -10.00 8.61
C LEU A 286 -11.84 -11.02 9.29
N TYR A 287 -11.39 -11.66 10.38
CA TYR A 287 -12.14 -12.75 11.02
C TYR A 287 -13.58 -12.40 11.42
N PRO A 288 -13.89 -11.20 11.96
CA PRO A 288 -15.28 -10.83 12.28
C PRO A 288 -16.21 -10.86 11.06
N PHE A 289 -15.74 -10.41 9.89
CA PHE A 289 -16.52 -10.43 8.65
C PHE A 289 -16.69 -11.86 8.14
N TYR A 290 -15.58 -12.61 8.09
CA TYR A 290 -15.56 -14.00 7.65
C TYR A 290 -16.53 -14.84 8.48
N LYS A 291 -16.42 -14.79 9.81
CA LYS A 291 -17.24 -15.58 10.72
C LYS A 291 -18.73 -15.29 10.54
N LYS A 292 -19.09 -14.01 10.51
CA LYS A 292 -20.49 -13.57 10.33
C LYS A 292 -21.09 -14.13 9.05
N GLU A 293 -20.40 -13.98 7.92
CA GLU A 293 -20.95 -14.38 6.63
C GLU A 293 -20.96 -15.90 6.41
N ILE A 294 -20.03 -16.64 7.02
CA ILE A 294 -20.06 -18.10 7.07
C ILE A 294 -21.29 -18.57 7.86
N GLU A 295 -21.59 -17.94 9.01
CA GLU A 295 -22.76 -18.27 9.84
C GLU A 295 -24.09 -17.91 9.14
N GLU A 296 -24.12 -16.81 8.38
CA GLU A 296 -25.27 -16.37 7.58
C GLU A 296 -25.41 -17.15 6.26
N GLY A 297 -24.38 -17.90 5.84
CA GLY A 297 -24.35 -18.64 4.59
C GLY A 297 -24.23 -17.75 3.34
N THR A 298 -23.79 -16.51 3.49
CA THR A 298 -23.58 -15.54 2.39
C THR A 298 -22.15 -15.54 1.85
N LEU A 299 -21.23 -16.24 2.52
CA LEU A 299 -19.85 -16.45 2.08
C LEU A 299 -19.48 -17.91 2.28
N THR A 300 -18.82 -18.50 1.29
CA THR A 300 -18.17 -19.81 1.41
C THR A 300 -16.68 -19.65 1.68
N ARG A 301 -16.08 -20.70 2.24
CA ARG A 301 -14.63 -20.73 2.46
C ARG A 301 -13.85 -20.57 1.16
N GLU A 302 -14.34 -21.18 0.08
CA GLU A 302 -13.76 -21.13 -1.26
C GLU A 302 -13.80 -19.72 -1.86
N GLU A 303 -14.92 -19.00 -1.70
CA GLU A 303 -15.03 -17.60 -2.13
C GLU A 303 -14.09 -16.68 -1.35
N ALA A 304 -14.00 -16.86 -0.01
CA ALA A 304 -13.05 -16.12 0.82
C ALA A 304 -11.60 -16.37 0.39
N GLU A 305 -11.26 -17.63 0.06
CA GLU A 305 -9.94 -18.01 -0.45
C GLU A 305 -9.65 -17.35 -1.82
N GLU A 306 -10.62 -17.34 -2.75
CA GLU A 306 -10.48 -16.68 -4.06
C GLU A 306 -10.28 -15.16 -3.93
N ILE A 307 -11.03 -14.50 -3.04
CA ILE A 307 -10.86 -13.07 -2.76
C ILE A 307 -9.45 -12.76 -2.26
N LEU A 308 -8.93 -13.55 -1.31
CA LEU A 308 -7.56 -13.39 -0.81
C LEU A 308 -6.51 -13.70 -1.89
N GLN A 309 -6.74 -14.70 -2.73
CA GLN A 309 -5.86 -14.98 -3.87
C GLN A 309 -5.82 -13.80 -4.85
N CYS A 310 -6.96 -13.16 -5.13
CA CYS A 310 -7.00 -11.94 -5.93
C CYS A 310 -6.18 -10.82 -5.28
N LEU A 311 -6.29 -10.63 -3.96
CA LEU A 311 -5.46 -9.65 -3.22
C LEU A 311 -3.95 -9.96 -3.35
N TRP A 312 -3.55 -11.23 -3.31
CA TRP A 312 -2.14 -11.62 -3.51
C TRP A 312 -1.61 -11.19 -4.89
N VAL A 313 -2.44 -11.34 -5.93
CA VAL A 313 -2.11 -10.83 -7.27
C VAL A 313 -1.93 -9.31 -7.23
N LYS A 314 -2.80 -8.58 -6.54
CA LYS A 314 -2.69 -7.12 -6.41
C LYS A 314 -1.39 -6.69 -5.75
N PHE A 315 -0.96 -7.34 -4.67
CA PHE A 315 0.35 -7.06 -4.07
C PHE A 315 1.51 -7.29 -5.05
N ASN A 316 1.49 -8.39 -5.80
CA ASN A 316 2.56 -8.69 -6.74
C ASN A 316 2.60 -7.73 -7.95
N ASN A 317 1.46 -7.16 -8.32
CA ASN A 317 1.37 -6.11 -9.34
C ASN A 317 2.06 -4.80 -8.91
N ASN A 318 2.41 -4.64 -7.63
CA ASN A 318 2.93 -3.41 -7.07
C ASN A 318 4.40 -3.57 -6.65
N PRO A 319 5.36 -3.38 -7.58
CA PRO A 319 6.77 -3.42 -7.24
C PRO A 319 7.17 -2.18 -6.43
N ALA A 320 8.21 -2.33 -5.60
CA ALA A 320 8.90 -1.20 -4.99
C ALA A 320 9.33 -0.20 -6.09
N PRO A 321 9.14 1.13 -5.91
CA PRO A 321 9.56 2.11 -6.91
C PRO A 321 11.06 2.01 -7.22
N PRO A 322 11.51 2.47 -8.40
CA PRO A 322 12.89 2.32 -8.82
C PRO A 322 13.85 2.96 -7.81
N LYS A 323 14.89 2.18 -7.48
CA LYS A 323 16.02 2.58 -6.63
C LYS A 323 17.26 2.70 -7.51
N VAL A 324 18.13 3.67 -7.24
CA VAL A 324 19.46 3.82 -7.87
C VAL A 324 20.55 3.93 -6.80
N GLY A 325 21.82 3.92 -7.20
CA GLY A 325 22.94 4.13 -6.27
C GLY A 325 23.02 3.12 -5.12
N ILE A 326 23.28 3.61 -3.90
CA ILE A 326 23.42 2.78 -2.69
C ILE A 326 22.09 2.13 -2.29
N THR A 327 20.96 2.84 -2.40
CA THR A 327 19.63 2.29 -2.10
C THR A 327 19.30 1.05 -2.93
N LEU A 328 19.75 1.00 -4.19
CA LEU A 328 19.65 -0.22 -4.99
C LEU A 328 20.54 -1.34 -4.45
N LYS A 329 21.78 -1.05 -4.05
CA LYS A 329 22.73 -2.06 -3.57
C LYS A 329 22.26 -2.72 -2.26
N GLU A 330 21.67 -1.95 -1.35
CA GLU A 330 21.14 -2.48 -0.08
C GLU A 330 19.79 -3.19 -0.24
N SER A 331 19.01 -2.85 -1.27
CA SER A 331 17.65 -3.35 -1.47
C SER A 331 17.33 -3.66 -2.95
N ALA A 332 18.15 -4.52 -3.56
CA ALA A 332 18.08 -4.93 -4.97
C ALA A 332 16.92 -5.91 -5.24
N THR A 333 15.68 -5.45 -5.10
CA THR A 333 14.48 -6.27 -5.30
C THR A 333 13.26 -5.45 -5.71
N TYR A 334 12.33 -6.07 -6.45
CA TYR A 334 10.99 -5.54 -6.69
C TYR A 334 10.07 -5.73 -5.48
N PHE A 335 10.41 -6.63 -4.56
CA PHE A 335 9.64 -6.85 -3.34
C PHE A 335 9.64 -5.57 -2.50
N ASP A 336 8.45 -5.05 -2.19
CA ASP A 336 8.31 -3.84 -1.39
C ASP A 336 8.03 -4.11 0.09
N PHE A 337 8.36 -5.31 0.55
CA PHE A 337 8.31 -5.72 1.96
C PHE A 337 6.96 -5.50 2.66
N CYS A 338 5.85 -5.48 1.90
CA CYS A 338 4.52 -5.59 2.49
C CYS A 338 4.36 -7.00 3.09
N THR A 339 4.32 -7.11 4.41
CA THR A 339 4.25 -8.35 5.17
C THR A 339 2.94 -8.50 5.96
N ILE A 340 2.43 -9.73 5.99
CA ILE A 340 1.20 -10.10 6.69
C ILE A 340 1.56 -10.97 7.90
N ASN A 341 1.03 -10.67 9.08
CA ASN A 341 1.21 -11.48 10.29
C ASN A 341 -0.06 -12.27 10.63
N SER A 342 0.05 -13.60 10.65
CA SER A 342 -1.03 -14.53 11.01
C SER A 342 -0.73 -15.34 12.28
N GLY A 343 -1.76 -15.76 13.03
CA GLY A 343 -1.64 -16.54 14.27
C GLY A 343 -1.39 -15.68 15.51
N GLY A 344 -0.33 -15.94 16.28
CA GLY A 344 0.07 -15.13 17.44
C GLY A 344 -0.96 -15.07 18.56
N LEU A 345 -1.05 -13.91 19.22
CA LEU A 345 -1.88 -13.68 20.40
C LEU A 345 -2.99 -12.64 20.16
N THR A 346 -4.11 -12.79 20.87
CA THR A 346 -5.17 -11.78 20.98
C THR A 346 -4.75 -10.63 21.91
N THR A 347 -5.56 -9.56 21.99
CA THR A 347 -5.32 -8.44 22.92
C THR A 347 -5.32 -8.86 24.39
N ASP A 348 -6.01 -9.96 24.72
CA ASP A 348 -6.08 -10.51 26.06
C ASP A 348 -4.94 -11.51 26.32
N GLY A 349 -4.04 -11.67 25.35
CA GLY A 349 -2.89 -12.58 25.41
C GLY A 349 -3.24 -14.04 25.19
N GLU A 350 -4.42 -14.37 24.67
CA GLU A 350 -4.84 -15.74 24.35
C GLU A 350 -4.48 -16.14 22.90
N ASP A 351 -4.66 -17.41 22.54
CA ASP A 351 -4.42 -17.88 21.17
C ASP A 351 -5.21 -17.06 20.13
N GLY A 352 -4.48 -16.47 19.18
CA GLY A 352 -5.04 -15.67 18.09
C GLY A 352 -5.34 -16.49 16.82
N VAL A 353 -4.99 -17.77 16.74
CA VAL A 353 -5.23 -18.56 15.53
C VAL A 353 -6.74 -18.71 15.27
N ASN A 354 -7.15 -18.42 14.03
CA ASN A 354 -8.53 -18.56 13.58
C ASN A 354 -8.60 -19.09 12.13
N ASP A 355 -9.82 -19.28 11.59
CA ASP A 355 -10.02 -19.84 10.25
C ASP A 355 -9.38 -19.01 9.14
N VAL A 356 -9.32 -17.69 9.29
CA VAL A 356 -8.64 -16.79 8.34
C VAL A 356 -7.13 -17.00 8.41
N SER A 357 -6.56 -17.28 9.58
CA SER A 357 -5.14 -17.66 9.70
C SER A 357 -4.83 -18.89 8.85
N TYR A 358 -5.70 -19.90 8.85
CA TYR A 358 -5.55 -21.10 8.01
C TYR A 358 -5.78 -20.82 6.52
N LEU A 359 -6.74 -19.95 6.17
CA LEU A 359 -6.96 -19.50 4.79
C LEU A 359 -5.72 -18.83 4.22
N VAL A 360 -5.09 -17.93 4.97
CA VAL A 360 -3.84 -17.26 4.55
C VAL A 360 -2.73 -18.28 4.26
N LEU A 361 -2.57 -19.31 5.10
CA LEU A 361 -1.61 -20.39 4.83
C LEU A 361 -1.92 -21.16 3.53
N ASP A 362 -3.20 -21.42 3.26
CA ASP A 362 -3.61 -22.10 2.02
C ASP A 362 -3.38 -21.23 0.78
N VAL A 363 -3.61 -19.92 0.88
CA VAL A 363 -3.32 -18.93 -0.17
C VAL A 363 -1.82 -18.91 -0.47
N ILE A 364 -0.96 -18.79 0.55
CA ILE A 364 0.51 -18.77 0.39
C ILE A 364 0.98 -20.04 -0.33
N LYS A 365 0.51 -21.21 0.13
CA LYS A 365 0.89 -22.52 -0.43
C LYS A 365 0.55 -22.64 -1.92
N GLN A 366 -0.59 -22.09 -2.33
CA GLN A 366 -1.10 -22.17 -3.70
C GLN A 366 -0.51 -21.08 -4.60
N MET A 367 -0.50 -19.85 -4.13
CA MET A 367 -0.08 -18.69 -4.91
C MET A 367 1.41 -18.70 -5.17
N ARG A 368 2.26 -19.06 -4.19
CA ARG A 368 3.73 -19.04 -4.35
C ARG A 368 4.22 -17.77 -5.06
N MET A 369 3.70 -16.63 -4.62
CA MET A 369 4.11 -15.30 -5.07
C MET A 369 5.01 -14.69 -4.00
N LEU A 370 6.01 -13.92 -4.42
CA LEU A 370 6.97 -13.32 -3.49
C LEU A 370 6.33 -12.21 -2.65
N GLN A 371 5.32 -11.55 -3.22
CA GLN A 371 4.54 -10.51 -2.55
C GLN A 371 3.08 -10.96 -2.37
N PRO A 372 2.44 -10.61 -1.25
CA PRO A 372 3.04 -10.03 -0.05
C PRO A 372 3.99 -11.03 0.64
N GLY A 373 4.91 -10.52 1.44
CA GLY A 373 5.59 -11.36 2.42
C GLY A 373 4.58 -11.89 3.43
N SER A 374 4.77 -13.12 3.87
CA SER A 374 3.85 -13.76 4.80
C SER A 374 4.59 -14.33 6.00
N ASN A 375 4.07 -14.00 7.18
CA ASN A 375 4.66 -14.31 8.46
C ASN A 375 3.64 -15.06 9.32
N VAL A 376 4.12 -16.00 10.12
CA VAL A 376 3.37 -16.58 11.24
C VAL A 376 4.01 -16.16 12.55
N GLN A 377 3.17 -15.75 13.49
CA GLN A 377 3.57 -15.51 14.87
C GLN A 377 3.24 -16.74 15.72
N ILE A 378 4.23 -17.24 16.45
CA ILE A 378 4.14 -18.46 17.26
C ILE A 378 4.38 -18.09 18.72
N SER A 379 3.45 -18.47 19.58
CA SER A 379 3.50 -18.38 21.04
C SER A 379 3.50 -19.79 21.64
N GLU A 380 3.83 -19.91 22.93
CA GLU A 380 3.51 -21.08 23.74
C GLU A 380 2.02 -21.50 23.67
N LYS A 381 1.12 -20.55 23.40
CA LYS A 381 -0.33 -20.80 23.28
C LYS A 381 -0.78 -21.26 21.89
N THR A 382 0.10 -21.20 20.90
CA THR A 382 -0.27 -21.52 19.50
C THR A 382 -0.58 -23.01 19.32
N PRO A 383 -1.71 -23.36 18.69
CA PRO A 383 -2.04 -24.74 18.35
C PRO A 383 -0.96 -25.40 17.49
N GLN A 384 -0.53 -26.58 17.92
CA GLN A 384 0.52 -27.34 17.21
C GLN A 384 0.17 -27.62 15.74
N GLU A 385 -1.11 -27.74 15.41
CA GLU A 385 -1.57 -27.94 14.04
C GLU A 385 -1.25 -26.74 13.13
N PHE A 386 -1.45 -25.52 13.62
CA PHE A 386 -1.14 -24.29 12.88
C PHE A 386 0.36 -24.21 12.58
N LEU A 387 1.21 -24.45 13.58
CA LEU A 387 2.66 -24.51 13.41
C LEU A 387 3.08 -25.60 12.41
N LYS A 388 2.52 -26.80 12.50
CA LYS A 388 2.81 -27.89 11.55
C LYS A 388 2.43 -27.52 10.12
N LYS A 389 1.27 -26.88 9.92
CA LYS A 389 0.83 -26.41 8.59
C LYS A 389 1.77 -25.34 8.02
N ALA A 390 2.26 -24.41 8.84
CA ALA A 390 3.27 -23.45 8.43
C ALA A 390 4.58 -24.14 8.01
N ILE A 391 5.08 -25.09 8.80
CA ILE A 391 6.29 -25.88 8.49
C ILE A 391 6.12 -26.69 7.20
N ASP A 392 4.94 -27.24 6.92
CA ASP A 392 4.67 -27.95 5.67
C ASP A 392 4.85 -27.06 4.44
N ILE A 393 4.56 -25.76 4.55
CA ILE A 393 4.81 -24.77 3.50
C ILE A 393 6.30 -24.45 3.42
N THR A 394 6.96 -24.17 4.55
CA THR A 394 8.40 -23.91 4.60
C THR A 394 9.21 -25.04 3.98
N ARG A 395 8.84 -26.30 4.22
CA ARG A 395 9.47 -27.50 3.65
C ARG A 395 9.47 -27.52 2.12
N THR A 396 8.60 -26.76 1.45
CA THR A 396 8.59 -26.66 -0.01
C THR A 396 9.80 -25.91 -0.58
N GLY A 397 10.59 -25.25 0.26
CA GLY A 397 11.79 -24.51 -0.14
C GLY A 397 11.52 -23.09 -0.66
N TYR A 398 10.28 -22.61 -0.54
CA TYR A 398 9.86 -21.29 -1.03
C TYR A 398 10.25 -20.11 -0.11
N GLY A 399 10.79 -20.38 1.08
CA GLY A 399 11.22 -19.35 2.05
C GLY A 399 10.11 -18.73 2.90
N GLN A 400 8.84 -18.89 2.52
CA GLN A 400 7.67 -18.47 3.31
C GLN A 400 6.99 -19.66 4.03
N PRO A 401 6.19 -19.42 5.09
CA PRO A 401 6.14 -18.16 5.83
C PRO A 401 7.37 -17.99 6.74
N SER A 402 7.74 -16.74 7.03
CA SER A 402 8.70 -16.46 8.11
C SER A 402 8.06 -16.72 9.47
N ILE A 403 8.84 -17.18 10.44
CA ILE A 403 8.36 -17.57 11.76
C ILE A 403 8.90 -16.59 12.81
N PHE A 404 8.00 -15.92 13.52
CA PHE A 404 8.33 -14.97 14.59
C PHE A 404 7.85 -15.48 15.94
N ASN A 405 8.63 -15.26 17.00
CA ASN A 405 8.24 -15.58 18.36
C ASN A 405 7.35 -14.46 18.92
N ALA A 406 6.05 -14.73 19.06
CA ALA A 406 5.07 -13.78 19.55
C ALA A 406 5.35 -13.33 20.99
N ASP A 407 5.77 -14.27 21.85
CA ASP A 407 6.03 -14.00 23.27
C ASP A 407 7.22 -13.04 23.44
N ALA A 408 8.27 -13.24 22.63
CA ALA A 408 9.43 -12.35 22.59
C ALA A 408 9.08 -10.95 22.08
N VAL A 409 8.28 -10.86 21.01
CA VAL A 409 7.82 -9.58 20.45
C VAL A 409 7.04 -8.77 21.50
N VAL A 410 6.15 -9.43 22.27
CA VAL A 410 5.42 -8.78 23.37
C VAL A 410 6.40 -8.24 24.41
N GLN A 411 7.38 -9.05 24.85
CA GLN A 411 8.38 -8.63 25.83
C GLN A 411 9.22 -7.44 25.34
N GLU A 412 9.65 -7.45 24.08
CA GLU A 412 10.40 -6.35 23.46
C GLU A 412 9.58 -5.05 23.37
N LEU A 413 8.30 -5.15 23.02
CA LEU A 413 7.41 -3.99 22.98
C LEU A 413 7.16 -3.43 24.38
N LEU A 414 6.91 -4.26 25.38
CA LEU A 414 6.79 -3.83 26.78
C LEU A 414 8.08 -3.17 27.27
N TYR A 415 9.24 -3.73 26.94
CA TYR A 415 10.54 -3.14 27.29
C TYR A 415 10.74 -1.74 26.68
N THR A 416 10.15 -1.48 25.51
CA THR A 416 10.16 -0.15 24.86
C THR A 416 8.97 0.74 25.22
N GLY A 417 8.24 0.41 26.29
CA GLY A 417 7.22 1.25 26.90
C GLY A 417 5.81 1.12 26.33
N LYS A 418 5.48 0.05 25.61
CA LYS A 418 4.11 -0.22 25.15
C LYS A 418 3.29 -0.84 26.29
N SER A 419 1.97 -0.71 26.22
CA SER A 419 1.01 -1.17 27.25
C SER A 419 0.43 -2.54 26.96
#